data_AF-A0A2A4NMR3-F1
#
_entry.id   AF-A0A2A4NMR3-F1
#
_cell.length_a   1.000
_cell.length_b   1.000
_cell.length_c   1.000
_cell.angle_alpha   90.00
_cell.angle_beta   90.00
_cell.angle_gamma   90.00
#
_symmetry.space_group_name_H-M   'P 1'
#
loop_
_entity.id
_entity.type
_entity.pdbx_description
1 polymer ?
#
loop_
_entity_poly.entity_id
_entity_poly.type
_entity_poly.pdbx_seq_one_letter_code
_entity_poly.pdbx_strand_id
1 'polypeptide(L)'
;MKLQIKFILFITVCFFSCSNPVMNTTVYKEANNIELDTAWVSKIENTNLFWKSDLTKTQYYIMREKGTERSFSHSYNDNKNRGVYVCAACDNPLYSSVNKFNSGTGWPSFWQAYSSKSILIGLDSSIGMTRNEVVCLRCDGHLGHVFMDGPAPTGVRHCINGGALNFVREQKYAKSVFAQGCFWCVEEIFEAVKGVKTVVSGFAGGMEKSPTYQQVSKGKTTHAEAVEVYYDSDVVSYQDLLKVYFNSGDISQVNGQGNDIGAQYRSVLFYTSEDQKNKIQKYIQKLEATGDYKRGISVEVYKLKKFYKAEKHHQDYVKLHPNQGYVKAVSIPRYNKAVKNFPELLKNNI
;
A
#
# COMPACT_ATOMS: atom_id res chain seq x y z
N MET A 1 -77.80 -48.21 -8.17
CA MET A 1 -77.21 -46.91 -7.79
C MET A 1 -75.69 -47.03 -7.98
N LYS A 2 -75.17 -46.62 -9.15
CA LYS A 2 -73.74 -46.73 -9.49
C LYS A 2 -73.02 -45.45 -9.05
N LEU A 3 -72.05 -45.61 -8.15
CA LEU A 3 -71.25 -44.52 -7.57
C LEU A 3 -70.14 -44.15 -8.57
N GLN A 4 -70.21 -42.95 -9.17
CA GLN A 4 -69.17 -42.43 -10.05
C GLN A 4 -67.99 -41.92 -9.21
N ILE A 5 -66.84 -42.59 -9.30
CA ILE A 5 -65.57 -42.14 -8.74
C ILE A 5 -64.91 -41.21 -9.76
N LYS A 6 -64.81 -39.91 -9.43
CA LYS A 6 -64.05 -38.94 -10.23
C LYS A 6 -62.55 -39.09 -9.90
N PHE A 7 -61.77 -39.58 -10.87
CA PHE A 7 -60.32 -39.50 -10.85
C PHE A 7 -59.89 -38.04 -11.09
N ILE A 8 -59.23 -37.43 -10.11
CA ILE A 8 -58.56 -36.14 -10.27
C ILE A 8 -57.13 -36.44 -10.73
N LEU A 9 -56.82 -36.05 -11.97
CA LEU A 9 -55.50 -36.17 -12.58
C LEU A 9 -54.62 -35.02 -12.05
N PHE A 10 -53.68 -35.32 -11.16
CA PHE A 10 -52.64 -34.36 -10.76
C PHE A 10 -51.60 -34.25 -11.88
N ILE A 11 -51.65 -33.17 -12.66
CA ILE A 11 -50.60 -32.81 -13.61
C ILE A 11 -49.48 -32.14 -12.80
N THR A 12 -48.44 -32.90 -12.48
CA THR A 12 -47.21 -32.36 -11.89
C THR A 12 -46.43 -31.63 -12.98
N VAL A 13 -46.56 -30.30 -13.01
CA VAL A 13 -45.73 -29.44 -13.87
C VAL A 13 -44.32 -29.41 -13.28
N CYS A 14 -43.41 -30.21 -13.83
CA CYS A 14 -41.97 -30.09 -13.57
C CYS A 14 -41.46 -28.78 -14.20
N PHE A 15 -41.40 -27.71 -13.40
CA PHE A 15 -40.58 -26.56 -13.72
C PHE A 15 -39.10 -26.96 -13.62
N PHE A 16 -38.48 -27.26 -14.76
CA PHE A 16 -37.03 -27.22 -14.88
C PHE A 16 -36.61 -25.76 -14.73
N SER A 17 -36.30 -25.35 -13.49
CA SER A 17 -35.54 -24.14 -13.24
C SER A 17 -34.16 -24.33 -13.86
N CYS A 18 -33.93 -23.73 -15.03
CA CYS A 18 -32.59 -23.45 -15.52
C CYS A 18 -31.94 -22.45 -14.55
N SER A 19 -31.34 -22.97 -13.49
CA SER A 19 -30.45 -22.21 -12.62
C SER A 19 -29.21 -21.87 -13.44
N ASN A 20 -29.15 -20.67 -14.01
CA ASN A 20 -27.90 -20.10 -14.47
C ASN A 20 -26.92 -20.14 -13.28
N PRO A 21 -25.71 -20.71 -13.43
CA PRO A 21 -24.74 -20.67 -12.35
C PRO A 21 -24.40 -19.20 -12.10
N VAL A 22 -24.89 -18.68 -10.98
CA VAL A 22 -24.43 -17.41 -10.43
C VAL A 22 -22.94 -17.62 -10.16
N MET A 23 -22.08 -17.07 -11.01
CA MET A 23 -20.66 -17.00 -10.73
C MET A 23 -20.51 -16.22 -9.43
N ASN A 24 -20.19 -16.94 -8.35
CA ASN A 24 -19.72 -16.37 -7.11
C ASN A 24 -18.40 -15.66 -7.41
N THR A 25 -18.48 -14.40 -7.82
CA THR A 25 -17.35 -13.48 -7.83
C THR A 25 -17.04 -13.16 -6.38
N THR A 26 -16.24 -14.01 -5.74
CA THR A 26 -15.46 -13.60 -4.58
C THR A 26 -14.66 -12.38 -5.00
N VAL A 27 -15.18 -11.21 -4.63
CA VAL A 27 -14.46 -9.94 -4.66
C VAL A 27 -13.11 -10.23 -4.04
N TYR A 28 -12.04 -10.01 -4.80
CA TYR A 28 -10.68 -10.17 -4.31
C TYR A 28 -10.58 -9.38 -3.00
N LYS A 29 -10.45 -10.10 -1.88
CA LYS A 29 -10.36 -9.50 -0.56
C LYS A 29 -9.18 -8.54 -0.60
N GLU A 30 -9.48 -7.26 -0.38
CA GLU A 30 -8.61 -6.11 -0.52
C GLU A 30 -7.15 -6.45 -0.19
N ALA A 31 -6.26 -6.33 -1.18
CA ALA A 31 -4.85 -6.19 -0.89
C ALA A 31 -4.74 -4.91 -0.04
N ASN A 32 -4.49 -5.08 1.26
CA ASN A 32 -4.76 -4.11 2.34
C ASN A 32 -4.10 -2.72 2.21
N ASN A 33 -3.45 -2.38 1.10
CA ASN A 33 -2.69 -1.14 0.93
C ASN A 33 -2.71 -0.57 -0.51
N ILE A 34 -3.75 -0.83 -1.32
CA ILE A 34 -3.91 -0.20 -2.65
C ILE A 34 -5.21 0.61 -2.67
N GLU A 35 -5.11 1.91 -2.89
CA GLU A 35 -6.27 2.80 -3.06
C GLU A 35 -6.69 2.79 -4.54
N LEU A 36 -7.90 2.29 -4.83
CA LEU A 36 -8.44 2.14 -6.18
C LEU A 36 -9.89 2.65 -6.24
N ASP A 37 -10.22 3.40 -7.29
CA ASP A 37 -11.60 3.79 -7.56
C ASP A 37 -12.41 2.59 -8.08
N THR A 38 -13.12 1.93 -7.16
CA THR A 38 -14.07 0.84 -7.45
C THR A 38 -15.53 1.28 -7.30
N ALA A 39 -15.75 2.52 -6.87
CA ALA A 39 -17.05 3.05 -6.47
C ALA A 39 -17.77 3.81 -7.60
N TRP A 40 -17.13 3.99 -8.76
CA TRP A 40 -17.75 4.64 -9.91
C TRP A 40 -19.08 3.97 -10.33
N VAL A 41 -20.01 4.81 -10.76
CA VAL A 41 -21.41 4.45 -11.08
C VAL A 41 -21.81 4.73 -12.53
N SER A 42 -21.04 5.56 -13.24
CA SER A 42 -21.29 5.92 -14.64
C SER A 42 -20.08 5.61 -15.53
N LYS A 43 -20.36 5.32 -16.80
CA LYS A 43 -19.31 5.24 -17.82
C LYS A 43 -18.71 6.61 -18.10
N ILE A 44 -17.47 6.60 -18.59
CA ILE A 44 -16.80 7.78 -19.11
C ILE A 44 -17.05 7.83 -20.61
N GLU A 45 -17.71 8.90 -21.03
CA GLU A 45 -17.93 9.24 -22.43
C GLU A 45 -17.07 10.45 -22.77
N ASN A 46 -16.12 10.26 -23.68
CA ASN A 46 -15.18 11.28 -24.11
C ASN A 46 -14.92 11.15 -25.62
N THR A 47 -14.54 12.25 -26.26
CA THR A 47 -14.31 12.28 -27.71
C THR A 47 -12.97 11.62 -28.08
N ASN A 48 -12.84 11.19 -29.33
CA ASN A 48 -11.56 10.69 -29.86
C ASN A 48 -10.45 11.75 -29.78
N LEU A 49 -10.79 13.04 -29.94
CA LEU A 49 -9.83 14.13 -29.79
C LEU A 49 -9.28 14.20 -28.36
N PHE A 50 -10.16 14.08 -27.35
CA PHE A 50 -9.75 14.02 -25.95
C PHE A 50 -8.79 12.85 -25.70
N TRP A 51 -9.16 11.65 -26.14
CA TRP A 51 -8.32 10.47 -25.92
C TRP A 51 -6.99 10.55 -26.66
N LYS A 52 -6.95 11.19 -27.82
CA LYS A 52 -5.71 11.39 -28.58
C LYS A 52 -4.74 12.35 -27.89
N SER A 53 -5.23 13.28 -27.08
CA SER A 53 -4.39 14.15 -26.25
C SER A 53 -3.99 13.52 -24.91
N ASP A 54 -4.88 12.72 -24.32
CA ASP A 54 -4.70 12.16 -22.97
C ASP A 54 -3.85 10.88 -22.97
N LEU A 55 -3.96 10.08 -24.04
CA LEU A 55 -3.22 8.83 -24.19
C LEU A 55 -1.92 9.02 -24.97
N THR A 56 -0.92 8.20 -24.66
CA THR A 56 0.24 8.04 -25.55
C THR A 56 -0.19 7.48 -26.91
N LYS A 57 0.62 7.69 -27.96
CA LYS A 57 0.33 7.16 -29.31
C LYS A 57 0.02 5.66 -29.31
N THR A 58 0.78 4.87 -28.54
CA THR A 58 0.59 3.42 -28.42
C THR A 58 -0.70 3.08 -27.68
N GLN A 59 -0.97 3.74 -26.55
CA GLN A 59 -2.23 3.57 -25.80
C GLN A 59 -3.45 3.92 -26.67
N TYR A 60 -3.40 5.03 -27.42
CA TYR A 60 -4.48 5.43 -28.31
C TYR A 60 -4.70 4.41 -29.43
N TYR A 61 -3.63 4.00 -30.12
CA TYR A 61 -3.67 2.97 -31.17
C TYR A 61 -4.32 1.66 -30.65
N ILE A 62 -3.91 1.19 -29.47
CA ILE A 62 -4.46 -0.03 -28.90
C ILE A 62 -5.91 0.18 -28.47
N MET A 63 -6.17 1.19 -27.63
CA MET A 63 -7.42 1.31 -26.88
C MET A 63 -8.56 1.94 -27.68
N ARG A 64 -8.26 2.75 -28.71
CA ARG A 64 -9.26 3.47 -29.51
C ARG A 64 -9.30 2.99 -30.96
N GLU A 65 -8.16 2.65 -31.54
CA GLU A 65 -8.08 2.11 -32.90
C GLU A 65 -8.09 0.56 -32.94
N LYS A 66 -8.25 -0.08 -31.76
CA LYS A 66 -8.32 -1.54 -31.58
C LYS A 66 -7.06 -2.28 -32.09
N GLY A 67 -5.91 -1.61 -32.02
CA GLY A 67 -4.62 -2.18 -32.38
C GLY A 67 -4.15 -3.25 -31.40
N THR A 68 -3.29 -4.16 -31.87
CA THR A 68 -2.55 -5.10 -31.03
C THR A 68 -1.06 -4.76 -31.07
N GLU A 69 -0.42 -4.64 -29.90
CA GLU A 69 1.03 -4.45 -29.82
C GLU A 69 1.78 -5.73 -30.19
N ARG A 70 3.05 -5.65 -30.57
CA ARG A 70 3.84 -6.84 -30.91
C ARG A 70 4.06 -7.72 -29.67
N SER A 71 4.01 -9.04 -29.84
CA SER A 71 4.38 -10.02 -28.81
C SER A 71 5.77 -9.72 -28.22
N PHE A 72 5.91 -9.89 -26.90
CA PHE A 72 7.12 -9.65 -26.09
C PHE A 72 7.63 -8.19 -26.08
N SER A 73 6.83 -7.23 -26.55
CA SER A 73 7.27 -5.83 -26.62
C SER A 73 7.06 -5.03 -25.34
N HIS A 74 6.11 -5.42 -24.48
CA HIS A 74 5.78 -4.68 -23.27
C HIS A 74 6.32 -5.34 -21.99
N SER A 75 6.93 -4.55 -21.11
CA SER A 75 7.55 -5.01 -19.85
C SER A 75 6.58 -5.72 -18.90
N TYR A 76 5.29 -5.43 -19.01
CA TYR A 76 4.25 -6.09 -18.22
C TYR A 76 4.06 -7.56 -18.57
N ASN A 77 4.52 -8.03 -19.73
CA ASN A 77 4.54 -9.47 -20.02
C ASN A 77 5.31 -10.24 -18.92
N ASP A 78 6.45 -9.70 -18.50
CA ASP A 78 7.34 -10.35 -17.53
C ASP A 78 7.21 -9.80 -16.10
N ASN A 79 6.43 -8.75 -15.88
CA ASN A 79 6.20 -8.18 -14.55
C ASN A 79 5.68 -9.24 -13.55
N LYS A 80 6.39 -9.38 -12.42
CA LYS A 80 6.09 -10.27 -11.28
C LYS A 80 5.75 -9.51 -10.00
N ASN A 81 5.74 -8.17 -10.03
CA ASN A 81 5.41 -7.37 -8.86
C ASN A 81 3.97 -7.64 -8.40
N ARG A 82 3.74 -7.57 -7.09
CA ARG A 82 2.38 -7.62 -6.53
C ARG A 82 1.68 -6.28 -6.74
N GLY A 83 0.41 -6.30 -7.12
CA GLY A 83 -0.35 -5.09 -7.40
C GLY A 83 -1.58 -5.33 -8.27
N VAL A 84 -2.13 -4.26 -8.81
CA VAL A 84 -3.32 -4.25 -9.66
C VAL A 84 -2.99 -3.55 -10.97
N TYR A 85 -3.36 -4.18 -12.08
CA TYR A 85 -3.34 -3.59 -13.41
C TYR A 85 -4.65 -2.82 -13.61
N VAL A 86 -4.53 -1.53 -13.91
CA VAL A 86 -5.64 -0.61 -14.13
C VAL A 86 -5.69 -0.19 -15.59
N CYS A 87 -6.86 0.24 -16.06
CA CYS A 87 -7.05 0.74 -17.41
C CYS A 87 -6.20 1.98 -17.65
N ALA A 88 -5.37 1.99 -18.68
CA ALA A 88 -4.48 3.12 -18.95
C ALA A 88 -5.19 4.45 -19.27
N ALA A 89 -6.50 4.40 -19.57
CA ALA A 89 -7.30 5.58 -19.93
C ALA A 89 -8.20 6.12 -18.82
N CYS A 90 -8.50 5.33 -17.78
CA CYS A 90 -9.47 5.75 -16.76
C CYS A 90 -9.23 5.17 -15.36
N ASP A 91 -8.09 4.51 -15.18
CA ASP A 91 -7.66 3.89 -13.93
C ASP A 91 -8.64 2.85 -13.34
N ASN A 92 -9.64 2.40 -14.11
CA ASN A 92 -10.54 1.34 -13.70
C ASN A 92 -9.73 0.06 -13.40
N PRO A 93 -9.86 -0.56 -12.22
CA PRO A 93 -9.17 -1.81 -11.90
C PRO A 93 -9.58 -2.93 -12.86
N LEU A 94 -8.62 -3.49 -13.60
CA LEU A 94 -8.88 -4.51 -14.61
C LEU A 94 -8.50 -5.91 -14.14
N TYR A 95 -7.28 -6.07 -13.61
CA TYR A 95 -6.74 -7.38 -13.23
C TYR A 95 -5.84 -7.29 -12.00
N SER A 96 -5.95 -8.26 -11.09
CA SER A 96 -4.98 -8.40 -10.00
C SER A 96 -3.76 -9.21 -10.46
N SER A 97 -2.56 -8.84 -9.99
CA SER A 97 -1.31 -9.51 -10.39
C SER A 97 -1.22 -10.98 -9.96
N VAL A 98 -1.97 -11.36 -8.92
CA VAL A 98 -2.22 -12.74 -8.47
C VAL A 98 -2.89 -13.62 -9.55
N ASN A 99 -3.68 -13.01 -10.43
CA ASN A 99 -4.40 -13.71 -11.50
C ASN A 99 -3.56 -13.76 -12.78
N LYS A 100 -2.39 -13.13 -12.78
CA LYS A 100 -1.46 -13.13 -13.91
C LYS A 100 -0.72 -14.45 -13.98
N PHE A 101 -0.62 -15.00 -15.18
CA PHE A 101 0.15 -16.22 -15.43
C PHE A 101 0.99 -16.09 -16.72
N ASN A 102 1.96 -16.98 -16.88
CA ASN A 102 2.73 -17.05 -18.12
C ASN A 102 2.03 -17.98 -19.11
N SER A 103 1.50 -17.42 -20.18
CA SER A 103 0.86 -18.16 -21.28
C SER A 103 1.81 -18.52 -22.42
N GLY A 104 3.03 -17.97 -22.42
CA GLY A 104 3.98 -18.09 -23.53
C GLY A 104 3.64 -17.24 -24.76
N THR A 105 2.55 -16.46 -24.74
CA THR A 105 2.13 -15.67 -25.93
C THR A 105 2.91 -14.37 -26.11
N GLY A 106 3.60 -13.90 -25.07
CA GLY A 106 4.32 -12.62 -25.07
C GLY A 106 3.46 -11.40 -24.76
N TRP A 107 2.23 -11.60 -24.27
CA TRP A 107 1.40 -10.54 -23.69
C TRP A 107 0.98 -10.88 -22.25
N PRO A 108 0.79 -9.87 -21.38
CA PRO A 108 0.15 -10.05 -20.09
C PRO A 108 -1.12 -10.90 -20.19
N SER A 109 -1.12 -12.02 -19.46
CA SER A 109 -2.22 -12.98 -19.49
C SER A 109 -2.81 -13.18 -18.11
N PHE A 110 -4.14 -13.10 -18.00
CA PHE A 110 -4.88 -13.21 -16.74
C PHE A 110 -6.03 -14.20 -16.86
N TRP A 111 -6.32 -14.94 -15.79
CA TRP A 111 -7.41 -15.94 -15.81
C TRP A 111 -8.73 -15.45 -15.18
N GLN A 112 -8.72 -14.26 -14.56
CA GLN A 112 -9.90 -13.65 -13.95
C GLN A 112 -9.75 -12.13 -13.85
N ALA A 113 -10.82 -11.41 -14.19
CA ALA A 113 -10.93 -9.96 -14.02
C ALA A 113 -10.95 -9.56 -12.53
N TYR A 114 -10.59 -8.31 -12.23
CA TYR A 114 -10.56 -7.81 -10.85
C TYR A 114 -11.94 -7.80 -10.19
N SER A 115 -12.98 -7.44 -10.95
CA SER A 115 -14.38 -7.45 -10.52
C SER A 115 -15.33 -7.59 -11.72
N SER A 116 -16.62 -7.75 -11.45
CA SER A 116 -17.66 -7.69 -12.49
C SER A 116 -17.77 -6.31 -13.16
N LYS A 117 -17.23 -5.25 -12.55
CA LYS A 117 -17.17 -3.89 -13.13
C LYS A 117 -15.91 -3.63 -13.96
N SER A 118 -15.02 -4.60 -14.11
CA SER A 118 -13.71 -4.37 -14.72
C SER A 118 -13.77 -4.35 -16.25
N ILE A 119 -14.36 -5.39 -16.83
CA ILE A 119 -14.33 -5.65 -18.28
C ILE A 119 -15.71 -6.01 -18.82
N LEU A 120 -15.90 -5.76 -20.11
CA LEU A 120 -16.97 -6.33 -20.92
C LEU A 120 -16.35 -7.20 -22.00
N ILE A 121 -17.00 -8.33 -22.30
CA ILE A 121 -16.64 -9.20 -23.41
C ILE A 121 -17.65 -8.96 -24.53
N GLY A 122 -17.19 -8.42 -25.66
CA GLY A 122 -17.97 -8.18 -26.86
C GLY A 122 -17.57 -9.10 -28.01
N LEU A 123 -18.44 -9.25 -29.01
CA LEU A 123 -18.09 -9.94 -30.26
C LEU A 123 -17.31 -8.99 -31.17
N ASP A 124 -16.10 -9.37 -31.55
CA ASP A 124 -15.27 -8.71 -32.56
C ASP A 124 -15.24 -9.59 -33.82
N SER A 125 -15.86 -9.11 -34.90
CA SER A 125 -15.92 -9.76 -36.21
C SER A 125 -14.93 -9.16 -37.23
N SER A 126 -13.96 -8.37 -36.77
CA SER A 126 -12.96 -7.77 -37.65
C SER A 126 -11.96 -8.81 -38.20
N ILE A 127 -11.50 -8.60 -39.44
CA ILE A 127 -10.45 -9.40 -40.11
C ILE A 127 -10.80 -10.90 -40.28
N GLY A 128 -12.07 -11.23 -40.56
CA GLY A 128 -12.47 -12.59 -40.95
C GLY A 128 -12.36 -13.65 -39.84
N MET A 129 -12.16 -13.24 -38.58
CA MET A 129 -12.15 -14.10 -37.40
C MET A 129 -13.08 -13.52 -36.34
N THR A 130 -13.99 -14.34 -35.81
CA THR A 130 -14.81 -13.95 -34.64
C THR A 130 -13.98 -14.15 -33.38
N ARG A 131 -13.58 -13.06 -32.73
CA ARG A 131 -12.90 -13.10 -31.43
C ARG A 131 -13.78 -12.46 -30.36
N ASN A 132 -13.64 -12.95 -29.14
CA ASN A 132 -14.26 -12.32 -27.99
C ASN A 132 -13.34 -11.18 -27.52
N GLU A 133 -13.67 -9.96 -27.92
CA GLU A 133 -12.94 -8.74 -27.56
C GLU A 133 -13.17 -8.41 -26.09
N VAL A 134 -12.10 -8.04 -25.41
CA VAL A 134 -12.13 -7.56 -24.03
C VAL A 134 -11.97 -6.04 -24.07
N VAL A 135 -12.97 -5.33 -23.56
CA VAL A 135 -12.94 -3.87 -23.41
C VAL A 135 -13.08 -3.47 -21.95
N CYS A 136 -12.55 -2.30 -21.58
CA CYS A 136 -12.78 -1.73 -20.27
C CYS A 136 -14.26 -1.35 -20.11
N LEU A 137 -14.93 -1.83 -19.06
CA LEU A 137 -16.35 -1.55 -18.86
C LEU A 137 -16.64 -0.06 -18.59
N ARG A 138 -15.68 0.70 -18.05
CA ARG A 138 -15.86 2.10 -17.66
C ARG A 138 -15.75 3.06 -18.86
N CYS A 139 -14.77 2.86 -19.74
CA CYS A 139 -14.43 3.83 -20.79
C CYS A 139 -14.45 3.25 -22.21
N ASP A 140 -14.90 1.99 -22.37
CA ASP A 140 -15.00 1.26 -23.63
C ASP A 140 -13.68 1.15 -24.43
N GLY A 141 -12.54 1.28 -23.74
CA GLY A 141 -11.23 1.13 -24.37
C GLY A 141 -10.92 -0.33 -24.66
N HIS A 142 -10.44 -0.64 -25.85
CA HIS A 142 -9.96 -1.96 -26.24
C HIS A 142 -8.76 -2.38 -25.37
N LEU A 143 -8.79 -3.60 -24.84
CA LEU A 143 -7.74 -4.16 -23.99
C LEU A 143 -7.03 -5.33 -24.66
N GLY A 144 -7.79 -6.22 -25.30
CA GLY A 144 -7.27 -7.42 -25.95
C GLY A 144 -8.40 -8.42 -26.22
N HIS A 145 -8.12 -9.71 -26.03
CA HIS A 145 -9.07 -10.78 -26.35
C HIS A 145 -9.08 -11.88 -25.29
N VAL A 146 -10.20 -12.60 -25.19
CA VAL A 146 -10.36 -13.77 -24.33
C VAL A 146 -10.35 -15.07 -25.13
N PHE A 147 -9.67 -16.07 -24.61
CA PHE A 147 -9.52 -17.41 -25.17
C PHE A 147 -9.94 -18.47 -24.13
N MET A 148 -10.41 -19.63 -24.59
CA MET A 148 -10.87 -20.75 -23.74
C MET A 148 -9.77 -21.79 -23.48
N ASP A 149 -8.51 -21.34 -23.42
CA ASP A 149 -7.30 -22.14 -23.23
C ASP A 149 -6.53 -21.73 -21.95
N GLY A 150 -7.24 -21.16 -20.99
CA GLY A 150 -6.66 -20.68 -19.73
C GLY A 150 -6.55 -21.76 -18.67
N PRO A 151 -5.88 -21.45 -17.54
CA PRO A 151 -5.75 -22.36 -16.41
C PRO A 151 -7.08 -22.55 -15.68
N ALA A 152 -7.18 -23.64 -14.91
CA ALA A 152 -8.22 -23.80 -13.89
C ALA A 152 -8.11 -22.65 -12.85
N PRO A 153 -9.23 -22.24 -12.22
CA PRO A 153 -10.56 -22.85 -12.27
C PRO A 153 -11.46 -22.34 -13.39
N THR A 154 -11.12 -21.22 -14.04
CA THR A 154 -12.00 -20.56 -15.00
C THR A 154 -11.88 -21.14 -16.41
N GLY A 155 -10.72 -21.69 -16.77
CA GLY A 155 -10.44 -22.16 -18.13
C GLY A 155 -10.27 -21.03 -19.16
N VAL A 156 -10.31 -19.77 -18.72
CA VAL A 156 -10.22 -18.60 -19.61
C VAL A 156 -8.87 -17.92 -19.51
N ARG A 157 -8.39 -17.43 -20.64
CA ARG A 157 -7.20 -16.59 -20.74
C ARG A 157 -7.57 -15.25 -21.36
N HIS A 158 -7.54 -14.21 -20.55
CA HIS A 158 -7.52 -12.83 -21.02
C HIS A 158 -6.12 -12.49 -21.47
N CYS A 159 -5.90 -12.36 -22.77
CA CYS A 159 -4.63 -11.95 -23.37
C CYS A 159 -4.69 -10.46 -23.68
N ILE A 160 -3.98 -9.64 -22.91
CA ILE A 160 -4.20 -8.21 -22.84
C ILE A 160 -2.96 -7.47 -23.30
N ASN A 161 -3.14 -6.44 -24.12
CA ASN A 161 -2.06 -5.55 -24.51
C ASN A 161 -1.51 -4.84 -23.27
N GLY A 162 -0.20 -4.94 -23.02
CA GLY A 162 0.49 -4.23 -21.95
C GLY A 162 0.33 -2.72 -22.09
N GLY A 163 0.38 -2.18 -23.31
CA GLY A 163 0.12 -0.78 -23.58
C GLY A 163 -1.31 -0.29 -23.29
N ALA A 164 -2.27 -1.18 -22.99
CA ALA A 164 -3.61 -0.80 -22.52
C ALA A 164 -3.72 -0.72 -20.97
N LEU A 165 -2.62 -1.00 -20.27
CA LEU A 165 -2.57 -1.13 -18.81
C LEU A 165 -1.60 -0.11 -18.20
N ASN A 166 -1.96 0.39 -17.02
CA ASN A 166 -1.03 0.91 -16.03
C ASN A 166 -0.94 -0.09 -14.86
N PHE A 167 0.10 -0.01 -14.03
CA PHE A 167 0.29 -0.91 -12.89
C PHE A 167 0.41 -0.15 -11.57
N VAL A 168 -0.52 -0.40 -10.65
CA VAL A 168 -0.51 0.10 -9.28
C VAL A 168 0.08 -0.98 -8.38
N ARG A 169 1.31 -0.76 -7.89
CA ARG A 169 2.02 -1.71 -7.03
C ARG A 169 1.32 -1.84 -5.67
N GLU A 170 1.25 -3.06 -5.14
CA GLU A 170 0.86 -3.31 -3.76
C GLU A 170 1.93 -2.75 -2.83
N GLN A 171 1.59 -1.73 -2.04
CA GLN A 171 2.52 -1.17 -1.07
C GLN A 171 2.64 -2.12 0.12
N LYS A 172 3.84 -2.69 0.31
CA LYS A 172 4.20 -3.42 1.53
C LYS A 172 4.98 -2.50 2.43
N TYR A 173 4.29 -1.88 3.38
CA TYR A 173 4.98 -1.06 4.36
C TYR A 173 5.85 -1.93 5.27
N ALA A 174 7.14 -1.63 5.28
CA ALA A 174 8.06 -2.11 6.31
C ALA A 174 7.77 -1.37 7.62
N LYS A 175 8.21 -1.95 8.74
CA LYS A 175 8.07 -1.36 10.08
C LYS A 175 9.43 -1.13 10.71
N SER A 176 9.55 -0.06 11.49
CA SER A 176 10.73 0.20 12.34
C SER A 176 10.29 0.91 13.61
N VAL A 177 10.97 0.62 14.73
CA VAL A 177 10.61 1.19 16.03
C VAL A 177 11.78 2.00 16.57
N PHE A 178 11.51 3.24 16.97
CA PHE A 178 12.50 4.20 17.44
C PHE A 178 12.02 4.88 18.74
N ALA A 179 12.94 5.21 19.64
CA ALA A 179 12.69 6.04 20.83
C ALA A 179 13.71 7.19 20.88
N GLN A 180 13.24 8.41 21.15
CA GLN A 180 14.10 9.60 21.25
C GLN A 180 13.36 10.79 21.90
N GLY A 181 13.14 10.74 23.21
CA GLY A 181 12.38 11.77 23.92
C GLY A 181 10.86 11.60 23.81
N CYS A 182 10.12 12.70 23.97
CA CYS A 182 8.68 12.72 23.80
C CYS A 182 8.26 12.19 22.42
N PHE A 183 7.42 11.15 22.39
CA PHE A 183 6.97 10.51 21.16
C PHE A 183 6.14 11.42 20.24
N TRP A 184 5.48 12.47 20.75
CA TRP A 184 4.70 13.41 19.93
C TRP A 184 5.62 14.20 18.99
N CYS A 185 6.80 14.54 19.48
CA CYS A 185 7.80 15.23 18.66
C CYS A 185 8.37 14.28 17.58
N VAL A 186 8.61 13.03 17.95
CA VAL A 186 9.21 12.02 17.05
C VAL A 186 8.19 11.60 15.97
N GLU A 187 6.93 11.42 16.36
CA GLU A 187 5.81 11.11 15.46
C GLU A 187 5.71 12.13 14.34
N GLU A 188 5.52 13.40 14.68
CA GLU A 188 5.40 14.51 13.71
C GLU A 188 6.60 14.58 12.74
N ILE A 189 7.83 14.37 13.25
CA ILE A 189 9.04 14.40 12.43
C ILE A 189 9.05 13.27 11.40
N PHE A 190 8.74 12.03 11.81
CA PHE A 190 8.72 10.90 10.88
C PHE A 190 7.53 10.96 9.92
N GLU A 191 6.39 11.52 10.33
CA GLU A 191 5.23 11.69 9.44
C GLU A 191 5.50 12.64 8.26
N ALA A 192 6.42 13.58 8.43
CA ALA A 192 6.86 14.48 7.35
C ALA A 192 7.71 13.81 6.27
N VAL A 193 8.25 12.60 6.53
CA VAL A 193 9.18 11.93 5.63
C VAL A 193 8.45 11.28 4.46
N LYS A 194 8.89 11.52 3.23
CA LYS A 194 8.36 10.88 2.01
C LYS A 194 8.51 9.36 2.11
N GLY A 195 7.50 8.63 1.65
CA GLY A 195 7.45 7.17 1.80
C GLY A 195 7.01 6.68 3.19
N VAL A 196 7.00 7.53 4.23
CA VAL A 196 6.35 7.17 5.51
C VAL A 196 4.83 7.32 5.37
N LYS A 197 4.13 6.20 5.59
CA LYS A 197 2.66 6.12 5.52
C LYS A 197 2.00 6.60 6.79
N THR A 198 2.45 6.10 7.93
CA THR A 198 1.90 6.43 9.25
C THR A 198 2.95 6.15 10.32
N VAL A 199 2.86 6.89 11.42
CA VAL A 199 3.67 6.69 12.60
C VAL A 199 2.72 6.49 13.77
N VAL A 200 3.01 5.51 14.62
CA VAL A 200 2.16 5.17 15.77
C VAL A 200 2.94 5.44 17.04
N SER A 201 2.45 6.34 17.88
CA SER A 201 3.00 6.59 19.22
C SER A 201 2.71 5.43 20.18
N GLY A 202 3.70 5.05 20.99
CA GLY A 202 3.61 3.92 21.91
C GLY A 202 4.82 3.75 22.82
N PHE A 203 5.01 2.52 23.28
CA PHE A 203 5.99 2.16 24.30
C PHE A 203 6.75 0.90 23.90
N ALA A 204 8.06 0.88 24.12
CA ALA A 204 8.90 -0.28 23.84
C ALA A 204 10.13 -0.34 24.78
N GLY A 205 10.77 -1.52 24.80
CA GLY A 205 12.04 -1.73 25.52
C GLY A 205 11.92 -2.07 27.00
N GLY A 206 10.73 -1.98 27.59
CA GLY A 206 10.45 -2.40 28.96
C GLY A 206 9.97 -3.84 29.09
N MET A 207 9.80 -4.28 30.33
CA MET A 207 9.37 -5.63 30.69
C MET A 207 7.87 -5.72 31.02
N GLU A 208 7.27 -4.61 31.42
CA GLU A 208 5.88 -4.54 31.87
C GLU A 208 4.92 -4.80 30.71
N LYS A 209 3.83 -5.52 30.98
CA LYS A 209 2.81 -5.83 29.97
C LYS A 209 1.75 -4.75 29.94
N SER A 210 1.40 -4.30 28.74
CA SER A 210 0.31 -3.35 28.49
C SER A 210 0.44 -2.06 29.34
N PRO A 211 1.60 -1.37 29.27
CA PRO A 211 1.80 -0.15 30.03
C PRO A 211 0.86 0.97 29.55
N THR A 212 0.43 1.83 30.47
CA THR A 212 -0.32 3.06 30.14
C THR A 212 0.61 4.27 30.07
N TYR A 213 0.21 5.32 29.36
CA TYR A 213 0.98 6.57 29.31
C TYR A 213 1.29 7.10 30.72
N GLN A 214 0.31 7.06 31.63
CA GLN A 214 0.50 7.54 33.00
C GLN A 214 1.56 6.75 33.78
N GLN A 215 1.69 5.45 33.53
CA GLN A 215 2.72 4.63 34.17
C GLN A 215 4.10 4.94 33.59
N VAL A 216 4.19 5.04 32.26
CA VAL A 216 5.46 5.29 31.54
C VAL A 216 5.98 6.71 31.80
N SER A 217 5.14 7.73 31.60
CA SER A 217 5.52 9.14 31.81
C SER A 217 5.97 9.46 33.24
N LYS A 218 5.49 8.70 34.24
CA LYS A 218 5.90 8.80 35.64
C LYS A 218 7.13 7.94 35.98
N GLY A 219 7.76 7.28 35.01
CA GLY A 219 8.91 6.41 35.21
C GLY A 219 8.61 5.15 36.04
N LYS A 220 7.35 4.70 36.09
CA LYS A 220 6.95 3.50 36.85
C LYS A 220 7.14 2.19 36.07
N THR A 221 7.66 2.27 34.84
CA THR A 221 7.95 1.13 33.97
C THR A 221 9.35 1.29 33.40
N THR A 222 9.86 0.22 32.79
CA THR A 222 11.17 0.20 32.10
C THR A 222 11.06 0.56 30.61
N HIS A 223 9.85 0.87 30.13
CA HIS A 223 9.62 1.25 28.74
C HIS A 223 10.14 2.65 28.44
N ALA A 224 10.58 2.84 27.20
CA ALA A 224 10.73 4.16 26.59
C ALA A 224 9.47 4.52 25.82
N GLU A 225 9.15 5.82 25.75
CA GLU A 225 8.30 6.37 24.71
C GLU A 225 8.95 6.10 23.35
N ALA A 226 8.18 5.51 22.46
CA ALA A 226 8.65 5.03 21.17
C ALA A 226 7.59 5.28 20.10
N VAL A 227 8.03 5.25 18.84
CA VAL A 227 7.16 5.29 17.67
C VAL A 227 7.37 4.04 16.82
N GLU A 228 6.29 3.49 16.25
CA GLU A 228 6.34 2.48 15.20
C GLU A 228 6.06 3.14 13.85
N VAL A 229 7.09 3.22 13.00
CA VAL A 229 7.07 3.88 11.69
C VAL A 229 6.75 2.85 10.61
N TYR A 230 5.69 3.08 9.85
CA TYR A 230 5.29 2.29 8.68
C TYR A 230 5.71 3.03 7.42
N TYR A 231 6.56 2.42 6.59
CA TYR A 231 7.16 3.10 5.44
C TYR A 231 7.30 2.19 4.21
N ASP A 232 7.19 2.78 3.03
CA ASP A 232 7.45 2.12 1.76
C ASP A 232 8.98 2.07 1.52
N SER A 233 9.55 0.86 1.62
CA SER A 233 10.99 0.65 1.44
C SER A 233 11.48 0.90 0.01
N ASP A 234 10.58 0.99 -0.97
CA ASP A 234 10.91 1.35 -2.34
C ASP A 234 11.05 2.88 -2.51
N VAL A 235 10.53 3.67 -1.57
CA VAL A 235 10.56 5.15 -1.59
C VAL A 235 11.56 5.73 -0.59
N VAL A 236 11.68 5.13 0.60
CA VAL A 236 12.60 5.56 1.65
C VAL A 236 13.31 4.37 2.27
N SER A 237 14.64 4.44 2.34
CA SER A 237 15.44 3.34 2.87
C SER A 237 15.51 3.37 4.40
N TYR A 238 15.84 2.24 5.02
CA TYR A 238 16.12 2.22 6.46
C TYR A 238 17.30 3.14 6.85
N GLN A 239 18.27 3.34 5.95
CA GLN A 239 19.39 4.27 6.18
C GLN A 239 18.93 5.73 6.18
N ASP A 240 17.95 6.08 5.35
CA ASP A 240 17.32 7.40 5.37
C ASP A 240 16.56 7.63 6.68
N LEU A 241 15.85 6.61 7.18
CA LEU A 241 15.21 6.68 8.51
C LEU A 241 16.22 6.86 9.65
N LEU A 242 17.39 6.21 9.58
CA LEU A 242 18.49 6.47 10.52
C LEU A 242 19.00 7.90 10.38
N LYS A 243 19.13 8.43 9.16
CA LYS A 243 19.50 9.84 8.95
C LYS A 243 18.51 10.77 9.65
N VAL A 244 17.20 10.55 9.47
CA VAL A 244 16.16 11.33 10.17
C VAL A 244 16.32 11.22 11.68
N TYR A 245 16.46 10.00 12.22
CA TYR A 245 16.65 9.76 13.66
C TYR A 245 17.86 10.51 14.24
N PHE A 246 19.05 10.35 13.64
CA PHE A 246 20.28 10.93 14.15
C PHE A 246 20.35 12.45 13.97
N ASN A 247 19.53 13.04 13.09
CA ASN A 247 19.48 14.48 12.84
C ASN A 247 18.25 15.19 13.46
N SER A 248 17.44 14.49 14.27
CA SER A 248 16.20 15.03 14.87
C SER A 248 16.24 15.26 16.38
N GLY A 249 17.30 14.83 17.08
CA GLY A 249 17.46 15.01 18.52
C GLY A 249 18.92 14.99 18.96
N ASP A 250 19.17 15.35 20.22
CA ASP A 250 20.48 15.19 20.87
C ASP A 250 20.73 13.70 21.15
N ILE A 251 21.70 13.13 20.44
CA ILE A 251 22.08 11.72 20.54
C ILE A 251 23.14 11.45 21.63
N SER A 252 23.59 12.50 22.34
CA SER A 252 24.55 12.43 23.45
C SER A 252 23.89 12.56 24.82
N GLN A 253 22.59 12.85 24.86
CA GLN A 253 21.83 12.95 26.11
C GLN A 253 21.42 11.57 26.60
N VAL A 254 21.89 11.22 27.80
CA VAL A 254 21.50 9.99 28.51
C VAL A 254 20.17 10.22 29.22
N ASN A 255 19.25 9.26 29.11
CA ASN A 255 17.96 9.26 29.82
C ASN A 255 17.18 10.59 29.69
N GLY A 256 17.10 11.12 28.48
CA GLY A 256 16.30 12.29 28.20
C GLY A 256 16.51 12.85 26.80
N GLN A 257 15.70 13.85 26.47
CA GLN A 257 15.84 14.64 25.25
C GLN A 257 15.36 16.07 25.51
N GLY A 258 16.28 17.04 25.43
CA GLY A 258 15.98 18.42 25.78
C GLY A 258 15.45 18.52 27.22
N ASN A 259 14.24 19.06 27.36
CA ASN A 259 13.58 19.26 28.65
C ASN A 259 12.86 18.01 29.19
N ASP A 260 12.71 16.96 28.37
CA ASP A 260 12.08 15.72 28.79
C ASP A 260 13.14 14.81 29.44
N ILE A 261 13.19 14.80 30.77
CA ILE A 261 14.20 14.09 31.56
C ILE A 261 13.60 12.83 32.21
N GLY A 262 14.24 11.69 31.99
CA GLY A 262 13.85 10.39 32.52
C GLY A 262 14.20 9.23 31.58
N ALA A 263 14.36 8.02 32.14
CA ALA A 263 14.69 6.83 31.36
C ALA A 263 13.62 6.49 30.30
N GLN A 264 12.37 6.91 30.51
CA GLN A 264 11.29 6.79 29.54
C GLN A 264 11.50 7.65 28.28
N TYR A 265 12.40 8.64 28.32
CA TYR A 265 12.72 9.53 27.21
C TYR A 265 14.10 9.23 26.58
N ARG A 266 14.74 8.13 26.99
CA ARG A 266 16.05 7.73 26.46
C ARG A 266 16.02 7.41 24.96
N SER A 267 17.16 7.55 24.32
CA SER A 267 17.33 7.28 22.90
C SER A 267 17.57 5.79 22.65
N VAL A 268 16.71 5.12 21.88
CA VAL A 268 16.84 3.69 21.54
C VAL A 268 16.51 3.45 20.07
N LEU A 269 17.35 2.65 19.39
CA LEU A 269 17.08 2.06 18.08
C LEU A 269 16.74 0.58 18.26
N PHE A 270 15.49 0.21 17.95
CA PHE A 270 15.04 -1.18 18.06
C PHE A 270 15.19 -1.92 16.73
N TYR A 271 15.93 -3.03 16.72
CA TYR A 271 16.09 -3.86 15.53
C TYR A 271 15.19 -5.10 15.58
N THR A 272 14.69 -5.51 14.42
CA THR A 272 13.90 -6.74 14.22
C THR A 272 14.63 -7.79 13.39
N SER A 273 15.68 -7.39 12.67
CA SER A 273 16.55 -8.26 11.86
C SER A 273 18.02 -7.96 12.10
N GLU A 274 18.90 -8.92 11.78
CA GLU A 274 20.35 -8.71 11.88
C GLU A 274 20.86 -7.68 10.87
N ASP A 275 20.20 -7.56 9.70
CA ASP A 275 20.49 -6.50 8.73
C ASP A 275 20.25 -5.10 9.31
N GLN A 276 19.12 -4.88 10.00
CA GLN A 276 18.86 -3.61 10.69
C GLN A 276 19.93 -3.31 11.74
N LYS A 277 20.25 -4.30 12.58
CA LYS A 277 21.29 -4.17 13.61
C LYS A 277 22.64 -3.79 13.01
N ASN A 278 23.07 -4.46 11.95
CA ASN A 278 24.31 -4.16 11.25
C ASN A 278 24.31 -2.76 10.64
N LYS A 279 23.19 -2.31 10.06
CA LYS A 279 23.04 -0.95 9.53
C LYS A 279 23.11 0.11 10.63
N ILE A 280 22.46 -0.12 11.77
CA ILE A 280 22.54 0.76 12.95
C ILE A 280 24.00 0.89 13.41
N GLN A 281 24.67 -0.24 13.64
CA GLN A 281 26.05 -0.26 14.15
C GLN A 281 27.01 0.46 13.21
N LYS A 282 26.90 0.22 11.90
CA LYS A 282 27.69 0.94 10.88
C LYS A 282 27.42 2.44 10.89
N TYR A 283 26.17 2.86 11.09
CA TYR A 283 25.82 4.28 11.15
C TYR A 283 26.43 4.94 12.40
N ILE A 284 26.33 4.30 13.56
CA ILE A 284 26.94 4.79 14.81
C ILE A 284 28.46 4.91 14.65
N GLN A 285 29.12 3.87 14.14
CA GLN A 285 30.56 3.89 13.88
C GLN A 285 30.98 5.04 12.94
N LYS A 286 30.18 5.30 11.90
CA LYS A 286 30.40 6.42 10.99
C LYS A 286 30.33 7.77 11.70
N LEU A 287 29.37 7.94 12.62
CA LEU A 287 29.24 9.18 13.41
C LEU A 287 30.38 9.33 14.42
N GLU A 288 30.76 8.26 15.12
CA GLU A 288 31.90 8.30 16.06
C GLU A 288 33.20 8.68 15.36
N ALA A 289 33.41 8.20 14.13
CA ALA A 289 34.58 8.51 13.33
C ALA A 289 34.70 9.99 12.91
N THR A 290 33.63 10.80 13.02
CA THR A 290 33.73 12.26 12.72
C THR A 290 34.47 13.02 13.82
N GLY A 291 34.52 12.48 15.05
CA GLY A 291 35.10 13.15 16.21
C GLY A 291 34.20 14.21 16.85
N ASP A 292 32.98 14.44 16.33
CA ASP A 292 32.04 15.44 16.87
C ASP A 292 31.44 15.00 18.22
N TYR A 293 31.37 13.70 18.47
CA TYR A 293 30.72 13.11 19.65
C TYR A 293 31.75 12.69 20.72
N LYS A 294 32.60 13.64 21.16
CA LYS A 294 33.67 13.38 22.16
C LYS A 294 33.16 12.78 23.48
N ARG A 295 31.91 13.07 23.86
CA ARG A 295 31.26 12.52 25.06
C ARG A 295 30.57 11.16 24.81
N GLY A 296 30.68 10.63 23.60
CA GLY A 296 30.02 9.40 23.17
C GLY A 296 28.60 9.63 22.63
N ILE A 297 28.08 8.61 21.98
CA ILE A 297 26.69 8.50 21.54
C ILE A 297 25.92 7.68 22.58
N SER A 298 24.84 8.22 23.12
CA SER A 298 24.01 7.59 24.17
C SER A 298 22.87 6.72 23.62
N VAL A 299 22.81 6.53 22.30
CA VAL A 299 21.76 5.75 21.65
C VAL A 299 21.94 4.26 21.94
N GLU A 300 20.96 3.68 22.62
CA GLU A 300 20.93 2.25 22.91
C GLU A 300 20.47 1.45 21.67
N VAL A 301 20.97 0.23 21.50
CA VAL A 301 20.59 -0.65 20.39
C VAL A 301 20.09 -1.98 20.95
N TYR A 302 18.78 -2.23 20.82
CA TYR A 302 18.15 -3.42 21.39
C TYR A 302 17.29 -4.18 20.38
N LYS A 303 17.20 -5.50 20.55
CA LYS A 303 16.24 -6.30 19.80
C LYS A 303 14.83 -5.91 20.23
N LEU A 304 13.96 -5.59 19.28
CA LEU A 304 12.55 -5.34 19.57
C LEU A 304 11.91 -6.63 20.09
N LYS A 305 11.44 -6.62 21.34
CA LYS A 305 10.61 -7.70 21.89
C LYS A 305 9.14 -7.50 21.56
N LYS A 306 8.63 -6.31 21.88
CA LYS A 306 7.24 -5.91 21.66
C LYS A 306 7.11 -4.40 21.65
N PHE A 307 6.18 -3.90 20.86
CA PHE A 307 5.70 -2.53 20.86
C PHE A 307 4.27 -2.51 21.43
N TYR A 308 3.98 -1.55 22.30
CA TYR A 308 2.66 -1.32 22.89
C TYR A 308 2.15 0.03 22.40
N LYS A 309 1.10 0.03 21.59
CA LYS A 309 0.46 1.27 21.12
C LYS A 309 -0.07 2.07 22.31
N ALA A 310 0.20 3.37 22.34
CA ALA A 310 -0.35 4.28 23.33
C ALA A 310 -1.83 4.59 23.07
N GLU A 311 -2.48 5.22 24.04
CA GLU A 311 -3.88 5.61 23.99
C GLU A 311 -4.17 6.50 22.76
N LYS A 312 -5.40 6.40 22.23
CA LYS A 312 -5.79 7.07 20.97
C LYS A 312 -5.51 8.58 20.97
N HIS A 313 -5.71 9.24 22.10
CA HIS A 313 -5.53 10.68 22.22
C HIS A 313 -4.07 11.14 22.20
N HIS A 314 -3.10 10.22 22.19
CA HIS A 314 -1.67 10.52 22.02
C HIS A 314 -1.19 10.36 20.57
N GLN A 315 -2.04 9.87 19.66
CA GLN A 315 -1.72 9.73 18.25
C GLN A 315 -2.04 11.05 17.53
N ASP A 316 -1.18 11.46 16.59
CA ASP A 316 -1.30 12.72 15.85
C ASP A 316 -1.40 13.95 16.79
N TYR A 317 -0.78 13.90 17.98
CA TYR A 317 -1.05 14.89 19.05
C TYR A 317 -0.68 16.32 18.63
N VAL A 318 0.48 16.51 18.00
CA VAL A 318 0.96 17.83 17.54
C VAL A 318 -0.01 18.43 16.52
N LYS A 319 -0.39 17.62 15.52
CA LYS A 319 -1.35 17.98 14.48
C LYS A 319 -2.74 18.32 15.02
N LEU A 320 -3.25 17.55 15.98
CA LEU A 320 -4.57 17.77 16.56
C LEU A 320 -4.59 18.94 17.55
N HIS A 321 -3.46 19.25 18.19
CA HIS A 321 -3.38 20.26 19.26
C HIS A 321 -2.27 21.31 19.00
N PRO A 322 -2.27 21.99 17.84
CA PRO A 322 -1.19 22.90 17.44
C PRO A 322 -1.04 24.12 18.35
N ASN A 323 -2.08 24.43 19.13
CA ASN A 323 -2.10 25.56 20.05
C ASN A 323 -1.65 25.24 21.48
N GLN A 324 -1.39 23.96 21.79
CA GLN A 324 -0.99 23.53 23.12
C GLN A 324 0.41 24.07 23.47
N GLY A 325 0.62 24.50 24.72
CA GLY A 325 1.83 25.23 25.13
C GLY A 325 3.13 24.45 24.94
N TYR A 326 3.16 23.17 25.30
CA TYR A 326 4.28 22.27 25.06
C TYR A 326 4.51 22.05 23.55
N VAL A 327 3.45 21.87 22.75
CA VAL A 327 3.57 21.73 21.29
C VAL A 327 4.26 22.95 20.68
N LYS A 328 3.84 24.16 21.05
CA LYS A 328 4.48 25.41 20.59
C LYS A 328 5.92 25.58 21.07
N ALA A 329 6.18 25.23 22.33
CA ALA A 329 7.48 25.49 22.96
C ALA A 329 8.54 24.43 22.66
N VAL A 330 8.13 23.20 22.35
CA VAL A 330 9.05 22.05 22.23
C VAL A 330 8.89 21.34 20.88
N SER A 331 7.70 20.84 20.56
CA SER A 331 7.48 19.99 19.38
C SER A 331 7.73 20.73 18.06
N ILE A 332 7.13 21.90 17.87
CA ILE A 332 7.29 22.70 16.64
C ILE A 332 8.73 23.20 16.44
N PRO A 333 9.42 23.75 17.46
CA PRO A 333 10.84 24.10 17.33
C PRO A 333 11.73 22.91 16.97
N ARG A 334 11.50 21.74 17.59
CA ARG A 334 12.26 20.53 17.30
C ARG A 334 12.01 20.04 15.87
N TYR A 335 10.75 20.02 15.43
CA TYR A 335 10.37 19.70 14.05
C TYR A 335 11.09 20.61 13.06
N ASN A 336 10.96 21.94 13.22
CA ASN A 336 11.56 22.93 12.33
C ASN A 336 13.08 22.84 12.27
N LYS A 337 13.74 22.45 13.37
CA LYS A 337 15.19 22.20 13.39
C LYS A 337 15.54 20.90 12.66
N ALA A 338 14.78 19.84 12.88
CA ALA A 338 15.05 18.53 12.31
C ALA A 338 14.92 18.54 10.78
N VAL A 339 13.79 19.02 10.24
CA VAL A 339 13.49 18.93 8.80
C VAL A 339 14.48 19.69 7.91
N LYS A 340 15.14 20.73 8.45
CA LYS A 340 16.23 21.46 7.77
C LYS A 340 17.46 20.59 7.47
N ASN A 341 17.65 19.49 8.20
CA ASN A 341 18.80 18.60 8.06
C ASN A 341 18.58 17.51 6.99
N PHE A 342 17.36 17.36 6.48
CA PHE A 342 17.00 16.34 5.49
C PHE A 342 15.88 16.80 4.53
N PRO A 343 15.98 18.00 3.92
CA PRO A 343 14.93 18.52 3.03
C PRO A 343 14.61 17.57 1.87
N GLU A 344 15.59 16.81 1.39
CA GLU A 344 15.43 15.84 0.31
C GLU A 344 14.55 14.64 0.69
N LEU A 345 14.31 14.41 1.98
CA LEU A 345 13.48 13.31 2.49
C LEU A 345 12.06 13.75 2.84
N LEU A 346 11.70 15.02 2.68
CA LEU A 346 10.36 15.52 3.03
C LEU A 346 9.34 15.22 1.93
N LYS A 347 8.06 15.10 2.31
CA LYS A 347 6.94 15.07 1.38
C LYS A 347 6.83 16.41 0.63
N ASN A 348 6.44 16.37 -0.64
CA ASN A 348 6.33 17.57 -1.50
C ASN A 348 5.28 18.61 -1.05
N ASN A 349 4.45 18.28 -0.06
CA ASN A 349 3.31 19.09 0.38
C ASN A 349 3.51 19.68 1.79
N ILE A 350 4.76 19.93 2.19
CA ILE A 350 5.12 20.50 3.50
C ILE A 350 5.57 21.93 3.33
#